data_AF-A0A258BHL7-F1
#
_entry.id   AF-A0A258BHL7-F1
#
_cell.length_a   1.000
_cell.length_b   1.000
_cell.length_c   1.000
_cell.angle_alpha   90.00
_cell.angle_beta   90.00
_cell.angle_gamma   90.00
#
_symmetry.space_group_name_H-M   'P 1'
#
loop_
_entity.id
_entity.type
_entity.pdbx_description
1 polymer ?
#
loop_
_entity_poly.entity_id
_entity_poly.type
_entity_poly.pdbx_seq_one_letter_code
_entity_poly.pdbx_strand_id
1 'polypeptide(L)'
;MPLKAGYLVHLVQAVSGGSVMRSRFWIGGENVSARNVFAAPLVPIARREVRPTEADARALIVHCAQEMAHLASFLPEAYTALKDTD
;
A
#
# COMPACT_ATOMS: atom_id res chain seq x y z
N MET A 1 3.89 -14.19 -5.89
CA MET A 1 5.06 -13.39 -6.31
C MET A 1 6.26 -13.75 -5.44
N PRO A 2 7.37 -14.27 -6.01
CA PRO A 2 8.57 -14.68 -5.26
C PRO A 2 9.47 -13.49 -4.84
N LEU A 3 9.16 -12.30 -5.36
CA LEU A 3 9.83 -11.04 -5.06
C LEU A 3 8.88 -10.12 -4.29
N LYS A 4 9.45 -9.34 -3.37
CA LYS A 4 8.83 -8.19 -2.75
C LYS A 4 9.25 -6.96 -3.56
N ALA A 5 8.29 -6.25 -4.14
CA ALA A 5 8.55 -5.03 -4.92
C ALA A 5 8.83 -3.80 -4.04
N GLY A 6 8.39 -3.83 -2.78
CA GLY A 6 8.46 -2.69 -1.90
C GLY A 6 7.66 -2.87 -0.62
N TYR A 7 7.41 -1.76 0.06
CA TYR A 7 6.63 -1.65 1.28
C TYR A 7 5.47 -0.67 1.07
N LEU A 8 4.32 -1.04 1.62
CA LEU A 8 3.14 -0.21 1.73
C LEU A 8 2.73 -0.27 3.20
N VAL A 9 2.60 0.90 3.82
CA VAL A 9 2.29 1.01 5.25
C VAL A 9 1.13 1.97 5.41
N HIS A 10 0.07 1.51 6.09
CA HIS A 10 -1.02 2.33 6.57
C HIS A 10 -1.01 2.33 8.09
N LEU A 11 -0.73 3.49 8.69
CA LEU A 11 -0.84 3.68 10.12
C LEU A 11 -2.17 4.36 10.41
N VAL A 12 -3.08 3.65 11.09
CA VAL A 12 -4.37 4.19 11.53
C VAL A 12 -4.27 4.55 13.00
N GLN A 13 -4.61 5.80 13.34
CA GLN A 13 -4.58 6.31 14.70
C GLN A 13 -5.95 6.87 15.06
N ALA A 14 -6.49 6.46 16.20
CA ALA A 14 -7.71 7.04 16.75
C ALA A 14 -7.51 8.51 17.13
N VAL A 15 -8.51 9.33 16.86
CA VAL A 15 -8.58 10.75 17.25
C VAL A 15 -9.99 11.06 17.74
N SER A 16 -10.20 12.22 18.38
CA SER A 16 -11.55 12.66 18.71
C SER A 16 -12.38 12.77 17.43
N GLY A 17 -13.53 12.10 17.38
CA GLY A 17 -14.42 12.09 16.22
C GLY A 17 -14.10 11.10 15.10
N GLY A 18 -13.07 10.24 15.25
CA GLY A 18 -12.81 9.19 14.24
C GLY A 18 -11.37 8.66 14.26
N SER A 19 -10.79 8.51 13.07
CA SER A 19 -9.39 8.07 12.92
C SER A 19 -8.68 8.82 11.80
N VAL A 20 -7.36 8.89 11.88
CA VAL A 20 -6.49 9.41 10.83
C VAL A 20 -5.63 8.27 10.31
N MET A 21 -5.65 8.06 9.00
CA MET A 21 -4.77 7.12 8.33
C MET A 21 -3.60 7.87 7.68
N ARG A 22 -2.38 7.40 7.92
CA ARG A 22 -1.15 7.89 7.26
C ARG A 22 -0.54 6.79 6.42
N SER A 23 -0.48 7.02 5.11
CA SER A 23 0.08 6.07 4.15
C SER A 23 1.54 6.38 3.82
N ARG A 24 2.35 5.35 3.62
CA ARG A 24 3.72 5.45 3.09
C ARG A 24 3.96 4.33 2.07
N PHE A 25 4.61 4.67 0.97
CA PHE A 25 4.91 3.76 -0.12
C PHE A 25 6.40 3.84 -0.46
N TRP A 26 7.09 2.70 -0.41
CA TRP A 26 8.48 2.55 -0.85
C TRP A 26 8.54 1.44 -1.88
N ILE A 27 8.60 1.79 -3.17
CA ILE A 27 8.52 0.83 -4.27
C ILE A 27 9.80 0.90 -5.10
N GLY A 28 10.33 -0.25 -5.49
CA GLY A 28 11.50 -0.34 -6.35
C GLY A 28 12.83 -0.10 -5.63
N GLY A 29 13.91 -0.13 -6.41
CA GLY A 29 15.27 0.11 -5.92
C GLY A 29 15.68 -0.84 -4.78
N GLU A 30 16.29 -0.30 -3.72
CA GLU A 30 16.77 -1.10 -2.58
C GLU A 30 15.66 -1.82 -1.82
N ASN A 31 14.41 -1.36 -1.96
CA ASN A 31 13.25 -1.98 -1.33
C ASN A 31 12.85 -3.30 -2.01
N VAL A 32 13.38 -3.60 -3.20
CA VAL A 32 13.17 -4.89 -3.87
C VAL A 32 14.01 -5.95 -3.20
N SER A 33 13.36 -7.03 -2.75
CA SER A 33 14.03 -8.17 -2.13
C SER A 33 13.39 -9.50 -2.54
N ALA A 34 14.17 -10.57 -2.49
CA ALA A 34 13.63 -11.93 -2.60
C ALA A 34 12.83 -12.29 -1.36
N ARG A 35 11.76 -13.09 -1.53
CA ARG A 35 11.01 -13.69 -0.42
C ARG A 35 11.48 -15.11 -0.08
N ASN A 36 12.33 -15.69 -0.93
CA ASN A 36 12.95 -17.00 -0.72
C ASN A 36 14.34 -17.06 -1.40
N VAL A 37 15.13 -18.07 -1.04
CA VAL A 37 16.52 -18.22 -1.54
C VAL A 37 16.61 -18.42 -3.05
N PHE A 38 15.62 -19.09 -3.65
CA PHE A 38 15.57 -19.36 -5.10
C PHE A 38 15.34 -18.10 -5.92
N ALA A 39 14.74 -17.06 -5.34
CA ALA A 39 14.46 -15.79 -6.01
C ALA A 39 15.58 -14.76 -5.86
N ALA A 40 16.60 -15.01 -5.04
CA ALA A 40 17.71 -14.09 -4.82
C ALA A 40 18.44 -13.69 -6.13
N PRO A 41 18.69 -14.60 -7.10
CA PRO A 41 19.36 -14.25 -8.35
C PRO A 41 18.55 -13.27 -9.23
N LEU A 42 17.23 -13.20 -9.04
CA LEU A 42 16.34 -12.35 -9.84
C LEU A 42 16.29 -10.90 -9.33
N VAL A 43 16.78 -10.63 -8.12
CA VAL A 43 16.69 -9.31 -7.47
C VAL A 43 17.39 -8.20 -8.28
N PRO A 44 18.61 -8.36 -8.83
CA PRO A 44 19.27 -7.30 -9.59
C PRO A 44 18.48 -6.89 -10.84
N ILE A 45 17.93 -7.87 -11.56
CA ILE A 45 17.08 -7.65 -12.73
C ILE A 45 15.80 -6.92 -12.28
N ALA A 46 15.15 -7.43 -11.24
CA ALA A 46 13.94 -6.82 -10.70
C ALA A 46 14.16 -5.38 -10.20
N ARG A 47 15.33 -5.04 -9.64
CA ARG A 47 15.68 -3.67 -9.24
C ARG A 47 15.80 -2.70 -10.41
N ARG A 48 16.18 -3.21 -11.58
CA ARG A 48 16.30 -2.43 -12.81
C ARG A 48 14.93 -2.22 -13.46
N GLU A 49 14.11 -3.26 -13.49
CA GLU A 49 12.80 -3.22 -14.14
C GLU A 49 11.72 -2.58 -13.25
N VAL A 50 11.75 -2.83 -11.93
CA VAL A 50 10.82 -2.22 -10.96
C VAL A 50 11.38 -0.86 -10.52
N ARG A 51 11.28 0.12 -11.42
CA ARG A 51 11.65 1.51 -11.17
C ARG A 51 10.43 2.40 -11.46
N PRO A 52 9.61 2.69 -10.43
CA PRO A 52 8.53 3.66 -10.57
C PRO A 52 9.10 4.99 -11.04
N THR A 53 8.44 5.61 -12.02
CA THR A 53 8.71 6.99 -12.37
C THR A 53 8.17 7.92 -11.28
N GLU A 54 8.59 9.18 -11.28
CA GLU A 54 7.98 10.18 -10.41
C GLU A 54 6.47 10.33 -10.69
N ALA A 55 6.06 10.21 -11.95
CA ALA A 55 4.66 10.25 -12.35
C ALA A 55 3.87 9.09 -11.72
N ASP A 56 4.42 7.87 -11.71
CA ASP A 56 3.80 6.71 -11.05
C ASP A 56 3.66 6.93 -9.54
N ALA A 57 4.69 7.51 -8.91
CA ALA A 57 4.67 7.82 -7.48
C ALA A 57 3.60 8.87 -7.14
N ARG A 58 3.48 9.92 -7.96
CA ARG A 58 2.44 10.95 -7.81
C ARG A 58 1.04 10.37 -8.02
N ALA A 59 0.87 9.55 -9.06
CA ALA A 59 -0.39 8.88 -9.34
C ALA A 59 -0.82 7.99 -8.17
N LEU A 60 0.11 7.23 -7.57
CA LEU A 60 -0.17 6.40 -6.41
C LEU A 60 -0.63 7.19 -5.18
N ILE A 61 -0.04 8.38 -4.94
CA ILE A 61 -0.47 9.26 -3.85
C ILE A 61 -1.90 9.74 -4.08
N VAL A 62 -2.21 10.22 -5.29
CA VAL A 62 -3.54 10.71 -5.66
C VAL A 62 -4.57 9.58 -5.55
N HIS A 63 -4.26 8.43 -6.12
CA HIS A 63 -5.10 7.24 -6.09
C HIS A 63 -5.42 6.80 -4.66
N CYS A 64 -4.40 6.66 -3.80
CA CYS A 64 -4.61 6.31 -2.40
C CYS A 64 -5.47 7.35 -1.67
N ALA A 65 -5.24 8.64 -1.90
CA ALA A 65 -6.06 9.69 -1.29
C ALA A 65 -7.52 9.59 -1.73
N GLN A 66 -7.79 9.37 -3.03
CA GLN A 66 -9.14 9.24 -3.58
C GLN A 66 -9.87 8.02 -3.02
N GLU A 67 -9.24 6.84 -3.08
CA GLU A 67 -9.86 5.60 -2.61
C GLU A 67 -10.14 5.62 -1.10
N MET A 68 -9.19 6.13 -0.31
CA MET A 68 -9.34 6.13 1.15
C MET A 68 -10.30 7.21 1.64
N ALA A 69 -10.35 8.36 0.96
CA ALA A 69 -11.38 9.37 1.21
C ALA A 69 -12.78 8.84 0.85
N HIS A 70 -12.90 8.12 -0.26
CA HIS A 70 -14.15 7.48 -0.65
C HIS A 70 -14.54 6.38 0.34
N LEU A 71 -13.62 5.49 0.73
CA LEU A 71 -13.87 4.47 1.74
C LEU A 71 -14.35 5.10 3.06
N ALA A 72 -13.70 6.18 3.51
CA ALA A 72 -14.07 6.87 4.75
C ALA A 72 -15.51 7.42 4.73
N SER A 73 -16.10 7.67 3.55
CA SER A 73 -17.46 8.23 3.47
C SER A 73 -18.57 7.22 3.76
N PHE A 74 -18.31 5.92 3.66
CA PHE A 74 -19.32 4.88 3.87
C PHE A 74 -18.87 3.73 4.79
N LEU A 75 -17.59 3.69 5.18
CA LEU A 75 -17.04 2.61 6.01
C LEU A 75 -17.80 2.41 7.34
N PRO A 76 -18.19 3.45 8.10
CA PRO A 76 -18.95 3.25 9.34
C PRO A 76 -20.30 2.56 9.09
N GLU A 77 -21.03 2.99 8.07
CA GLU A 77 -22.35 2.45 7.72
C GLU A 77 -22.24 1.02 7.22
N ALA A 78 -21.28 0.74 6.34
CA ALA A 78 -20.98 -0.60 5.85
C ALA A 78 -20.58 -1.54 6.99
N TYR A 79 -19.76 -1.07 7.93
CA TYR A 79 -19.38 -1.85 9.10
C TYR A 79 -20.60 -2.19 9.95
N THR A 80 -21.46 -1.22 10.28
CA THR A 80 -22.69 -1.47 11.02
C THR A 80 -23.62 -2.46 10.31
N ALA A 81 -23.74 -2.37 8.98
CA ALA A 81 -24.61 -3.27 8.21
C ALA A 81 -24.09 -4.72 8.14
N LEU A 82 -22.77 -4.93 8.17
CA LEU A 82 -22.16 -6.22 7.87
C LEU A 82 -21.58 -6.94 9.09
N LYS A 83 -21.26 -6.23 10.18
CA LYS A 83 -20.51 -6.76 11.33
C LYS A 83 -21.07 -8.05 11.92
N ASP A 84 -22.39 -8.22 11.90
CA ASP A 84 -23.09 -9.33 12.55
C ASP A 84 -23.71 -10.32 11.54
N THR A 85 -23.18 -10.37 10.31
CA THR A 85 -23.69 -11.27 9.23
C THR A 85 -22.96 -12.62 9.17
N ASP A 86 -22.20 -12.97 10.21
CA ASP A 86 -21.52 -14.27 10.38
C ASP A 86 -22.08 -15.05 11.58
#